data_AF-Q5DEN0-F1
#
_entry.id   AF-Q5DEN0-F1
#
_cell.length_a   1.000
_cell.length_b   1.000
_cell.length_c   1.000
_cell.angle_alpha   90.00
_cell.angle_beta   90.00
_cell.angle_gamma   90.00
#
_symmetry.space_group_name_H-M   'P 1'
#
loop_
_entity.id
_entity.type
_entity.pdbx_description
1 polymer ?
#
loop_
_entity_poly.entity_id
_entity_poly.type
_entity_poly.pdbx_seq_one_letter_code
_entity_poly.pdbx_strand_id
1 'polypeptide(L)'
;MSILAHNGSAVIGMSGKDCAAIACDLRFGVNLQTISTDFTKVYSLGPRLYVGFPGLATDNQTVFQRLQFRKNMYELRENRTIKPQTITTMLSNLLYERRFGPYFVEPVVAGIDHTTSKPYVACMDLIGCVCEANDFVVSGTCTEQMYGMCETLWEENMHNIFANLCFTLQTLFSFPNIYSQLQR
;
A
#
# COMPACT_ATOMS: atom_id res chain seq x y z
N MET A 1 -18.10 11.10 11.99
CA MET A 1 -16.82 10.41 11.68
C MET A 1 -16.77 10.13 10.19
N SER A 2 -15.60 10.30 9.56
CA SER A 2 -15.40 9.93 8.14
C SER A 2 -15.57 8.43 7.95
N ILE A 3 -16.13 8.00 6.81
CA ILE A 3 -16.30 6.58 6.50
C ILE A 3 -14.95 5.87 6.31
N LEU A 4 -13.92 6.59 5.86
CA LEU A 4 -12.54 6.08 5.78
C LEU A 4 -11.97 5.73 7.16
N ALA A 5 -12.41 6.45 8.20
CA ALA A 5 -11.96 6.21 9.58
C ALA A 5 -12.80 5.17 10.32
N HIS A 6 -13.85 4.62 9.70
CA HIS A 6 -14.78 3.71 10.36
C HIS A 6 -14.08 2.44 10.86
N ASN A 7 -13.21 1.83 10.04
CA ASN A 7 -12.48 0.65 10.45
C ASN A 7 -11.12 0.95 11.09
N GLY A 8 -10.56 2.12 10.78
CA GLY A 8 -9.17 2.45 11.08
C GLY A 8 -8.23 1.66 10.17
N SER A 9 -7.20 2.33 9.68
CA SER A 9 -6.15 1.67 8.89
C SER A 9 -4.95 2.58 8.75
N ALA A 10 -3.81 1.97 8.50
CA ALA A 10 -2.53 2.61 8.44
C ALA A 10 -1.65 1.79 7.50
N VAL A 11 -1.24 2.39 6.38
CA VAL A 11 -0.34 1.76 5.40
C VAL A 11 0.76 2.73 5.01
N ILE A 12 1.99 2.22 4.97
CA ILE A 12 3.18 2.98 4.59
C ILE A 12 3.92 2.21 3.51
N GLY A 13 4.30 2.89 2.43
CA GLY A 13 5.24 2.41 1.43
C GLY A 13 6.53 3.22 1.49
N MET A 14 7.69 2.56 1.47
CA MET A 14 8.99 3.21 1.47
C MET A 14 9.88 2.67 0.35
N SER A 15 10.58 3.58 -0.29
CA SER A 15 11.56 3.33 -1.33
C SER A 15 12.98 3.47 -0.76
N GLY A 16 13.90 2.62 -1.21
CA GLY A 16 15.32 2.74 -0.92
C GLY A 16 16.17 2.10 -2.00
N LYS A 17 17.43 1.78 -1.71
CA LYS A 17 18.38 1.37 -2.75
C LYS A 17 18.12 -0.05 -3.23
N ASP A 18 17.61 -0.18 -4.46
CA ASP A 18 17.25 -1.46 -5.10
C ASP A 18 16.23 -2.30 -4.31
N CYS A 19 15.53 -1.71 -3.35
CA CYS A 19 14.52 -2.37 -2.55
C CYS A 19 13.34 -1.45 -2.26
N ALA A 20 12.18 -2.05 -2.06
CA ALA A 20 10.95 -1.37 -1.67
C ALA A 20 10.32 -2.14 -0.51
N ALA A 21 9.72 -1.42 0.42
CA ALA A 21 9.02 -1.99 1.56
C ALA A 21 7.61 -1.42 1.67
N ILE A 22 6.70 -2.26 2.16
CA ILE A 22 5.35 -1.86 2.51
C ILE A 22 5.00 -2.43 3.88
N ALA A 23 4.27 -1.65 4.65
CA ALA A 23 3.86 -1.96 6.01
C ALA A 23 2.40 -1.62 6.21
N CYS A 24 1.72 -2.38 7.06
CA CYS A 24 0.38 -2.03 7.53
C CYS A 24 0.17 -2.36 9.00
N ASP A 25 -0.79 -1.68 9.62
CA ASP A 25 -1.35 -2.10 10.89
C ASP A 25 -2.26 -3.33 10.73
N LEU A 26 -2.41 -4.09 11.81
CA LEU A 26 -3.20 -5.32 11.82
C LEU A 26 -4.55 -5.18 12.53
N ARG A 27 -4.87 -3.97 13.04
CA ARG A 27 -6.13 -3.72 13.72
C ARG A 27 -7.28 -3.75 12.72
N PHE A 28 -8.34 -4.49 13.06
CA PHE A 28 -9.65 -4.39 12.46
C PHE A 28 -10.64 -3.91 13.52
N GLY A 29 -11.12 -2.68 13.36
CA GLY A 29 -12.10 -2.08 14.26
C GLY A 29 -13.44 -1.82 13.57
N VAL A 30 -14.46 -1.60 14.39
CA VAL A 30 -15.70 -0.92 14.02
C VAL A 30 -15.82 0.26 14.95
N ASN A 31 -15.54 1.45 14.43
CA ASN A 31 -15.32 2.66 15.20
C ASN A 31 -14.28 2.41 16.33
N LEU A 32 -14.68 2.64 17.58
CA LEU A 32 -13.81 2.48 18.75
C LEU A 32 -13.68 1.01 19.20
N GLN A 33 -14.56 0.12 18.76
CA GLN A 33 -14.50 -1.29 19.14
C GLN A 33 -13.49 -2.04 18.26
N THR A 34 -12.48 -2.65 18.87
CA THR A 34 -11.56 -3.55 18.17
C THR A 34 -12.19 -4.94 18.07
N ILE A 35 -12.23 -5.49 16.85
CA ILE A 35 -12.76 -6.83 16.59
C ILE A 35 -11.62 -7.84 16.49
N SER A 36 -10.56 -7.50 15.77
CA SER A 36 -9.39 -8.35 15.60
C SER A 36 -8.11 -7.52 15.52
N THR A 37 -6.98 -8.15 15.86
CA THR A 37 -5.63 -7.60 15.76
C THR A 37 -4.78 -8.28 14.69
N ASP A 38 -5.38 -9.17 13.89
CA ASP A 38 -4.66 -10.02 12.93
C ASP A 38 -5.22 -9.85 11.51
N PHE A 39 -5.60 -8.62 11.13
CA PHE A 39 -6.17 -8.32 9.82
C PHE A 39 -5.15 -7.62 8.91
N THR A 40 -4.59 -8.38 7.96
CA THR A 40 -3.65 -7.83 6.98
C THR A 40 -4.37 -7.00 5.91
N LYS A 41 -3.82 -5.82 5.63
CA LYS A 41 -4.33 -4.87 4.61
C LYS A 41 -3.46 -4.83 3.36
N VAL A 42 -2.34 -5.54 3.38
CA VAL A 42 -1.39 -5.67 2.28
C VAL A 42 -1.59 -7.03 1.61
N TYR A 43 -1.70 -7.01 0.29
CA TYR A 43 -1.85 -8.18 -0.54
C TYR A 43 -0.73 -8.26 -1.58
N SER A 44 -0.25 -9.47 -1.82
CA SER A 44 0.70 -9.74 -2.90
C SER A 44 -0.04 -9.89 -4.23
N LEU A 45 0.37 -9.14 -5.24
CA LEU A 45 -0.10 -9.34 -6.61
C LEU A 45 0.91 -10.14 -7.43
N GLY A 46 2.19 -10.13 -7.05
CA GLY A 46 3.25 -10.91 -7.69
C GLY A 46 4.48 -11.02 -6.79
N PRO A 47 5.53 -11.72 -7.24
CA PRO A 47 6.71 -11.98 -6.40
C PRO A 47 7.45 -10.71 -5.97
N ARG A 48 7.33 -9.62 -6.74
CA ARG A 48 7.95 -8.31 -6.43
C ARG A 48 6.96 -7.14 -6.44
N LEU A 49 5.70 -7.40 -6.12
CA LEU A 49 4.65 -6.40 -6.18
C LEU A 49 3.58 -6.63 -5.11
N TYR A 50 3.42 -5.63 -4.25
CA TYR A 50 2.43 -5.60 -3.19
C TYR A 50 1.55 -4.36 -3.31
N VAL A 51 0.31 -4.50 -2.85
CA VAL A 51 -0.65 -3.40 -2.76
C VAL A 51 -1.31 -3.43 -1.39
N GLY A 52 -1.30 -2.29 -0.70
CA GLY A 52 -2.02 -2.07 0.53
C GLY A 52 -3.30 -1.28 0.28
N PHE A 53 -4.38 -1.67 0.97
CA PHE A 53 -5.67 -0.96 0.93
C PHE A 53 -6.03 -0.47 2.33
N PRO A 54 -5.67 0.77 2.68
CA PRO A 54 -6.27 1.47 3.81
C PRO A 54 -7.66 2.01 3.43
N GLY A 55 -8.55 2.09 4.42
CA GLY A 55 -9.92 2.58 4.29
C GLY A 55 -10.95 1.59 4.81
N LEU A 56 -12.12 1.58 4.14
CA LEU A 56 -13.26 0.74 4.49
C LEU A 56 -12.97 -0.73 4.15
N ALA A 57 -13.11 -1.62 5.15
CA ALA A 57 -12.72 -3.02 5.00
C ALA A 57 -13.49 -3.79 3.92
N THR A 58 -14.76 -3.43 3.67
CA THR A 58 -15.58 -4.03 2.61
C THR A 58 -15.06 -3.68 1.22
N ASP A 59 -14.65 -2.43 1.03
CA ASP A 59 -14.14 -1.95 -0.24
C ASP A 59 -12.72 -2.46 -0.48
N ASN A 60 -11.90 -2.59 0.57
CA ASN A 60 -10.57 -3.21 0.48
C ASN A 60 -10.65 -4.60 -0.20
N GLN A 61 -11.53 -5.47 0.30
CA GLN A 61 -11.70 -6.82 -0.26
C GLN A 61 -12.27 -6.77 -1.68
N THR A 62 -13.25 -5.90 -1.93
CA THR A 62 -13.90 -5.78 -3.24
C THR A 62 -12.94 -5.28 -4.32
N VAL A 63 -12.18 -4.23 -4.01
CA VAL A 63 -11.21 -3.63 -4.93
C VAL A 63 -10.06 -4.61 -5.18
N PHE A 64 -9.56 -5.30 -4.14
CA PHE A 64 -8.54 -6.32 -4.31
C PHE A 64 -8.98 -7.45 -5.25
N GLN A 65 -10.18 -8.02 -5.06
CA GLN A 65 -10.70 -9.08 -5.92
C GLN A 65 -10.85 -8.62 -7.39
N ARG A 66 -11.37 -7.40 -7.60
CA ARG A 66 -11.51 -6.83 -8.95
C ARG A 66 -10.16 -6.55 -9.60
N LEU A 67 -9.20 -6.04 -8.85
CA LEU A 67 -7.85 -5.78 -9.33
C LEU A 67 -7.14 -7.09 -9.68
N GLN A 68 -7.26 -8.12 -8.84
CA GLN A 68 -6.70 -9.45 -9.09
C GLN A 68 -7.28 -10.07 -10.35
N PHE A 69 -8.60 -9.94 -10.57
CA PHE A 69 -9.24 -10.38 -11.80
C PHE A 69 -8.68 -9.66 -13.04
N ARG A 70 -8.57 -8.32 -13.00
CA ARG A 70 -8.01 -7.54 -14.12
C ARG A 70 -6.55 -7.88 -14.39
N LYS A 71 -5.74 -8.08 -13.33
CA LYS A 71 -4.36 -8.52 -13.44
C LYS A 71 -4.26 -9.88 -14.12
N ASN A 72 -5.02 -10.88 -13.67
CA ASN A 72 -4.97 -12.23 -14.23
C ASN A 72 -5.35 -12.21 -15.72
N MET A 73 -6.37 -11.44 -16.08
CA MET A 73 -6.77 -11.26 -17.48
C MET A 73 -5.68 -10.57 -18.32
N TYR A 74 -4.97 -9.60 -17.74
CA TYR A 74 -3.85 -8.94 -18.41
C TYR A 74 -2.68 -9.90 -18.65
N GLU A 75 -2.27 -10.66 -17.62
CA GLU A 75 -1.15 -11.60 -17.73
C GLU A 75 -1.45 -12.73 -18.73
N LEU A 76 -2.70 -13.22 -18.78
CA LEU A 76 -3.13 -14.22 -19.77
C LEU A 76 -3.15 -13.69 -21.22
N ARG A 77 -3.51 -12.43 -21.42
CA ARG A 77 -3.59 -11.82 -22.76
C ARG A 77 -2.22 -11.45 -23.31
N GLU A 78 -1.39 -10.85 -22.45
CA GLU A 78 -0.11 -10.27 -22.84
C GLU A 78 1.06 -11.25 -22.63
N ASN A 79 0.83 -12.39 -21.96
CA ASN A 79 1.85 -13.39 -21.61
C ASN A 79 3.10 -12.80 -20.94
N ARG A 80 2.93 -11.74 -20.15
CA ARG A 80 4.01 -11.08 -19.41
C ARG A 80 3.58 -10.72 -18.00
N THR A 81 4.53 -10.71 -17.08
CA THR A 81 4.31 -10.19 -15.73
C THR A 81 4.05 -8.69 -15.79
N ILE A 82 3.06 -8.25 -15.02
CA ILE A 82 2.64 -6.85 -15.01
C ILE A 82 3.67 -5.97 -14.28
N LYS A 83 3.95 -4.79 -14.84
CA LYS A 83 4.85 -3.81 -14.22
C LYS A 83 4.13 -3.04 -13.10
N PRO A 84 4.86 -2.58 -12.06
CA PRO A 84 4.26 -1.78 -10.97
C PRO A 84 3.49 -0.55 -11.48
N GLN A 85 4.10 0.23 -12.38
CA GLN A 85 3.46 1.39 -13.02
C GLN A 85 2.15 1.04 -13.75
N THR A 86 2.11 -0.11 -14.43
CA THR A 86 0.92 -0.57 -15.15
C THR A 86 -0.21 -0.96 -14.18
N ILE A 87 0.13 -1.58 -13.04
CA ILE A 87 -0.85 -1.80 -11.96
C ILE A 87 -1.37 -0.48 -11.43
N THR A 88 -0.49 0.50 -11.20
CA THR A 88 -0.88 1.83 -10.71
C THR A 88 -1.94 2.45 -11.62
N THR A 89 -1.69 2.48 -12.93
CA THR A 89 -2.66 3.01 -13.89
C THR A 89 -3.94 2.17 -13.96
N MET A 90 -3.85 0.85 -13.88
CA MET A 90 -5.02 -0.04 -13.87
C MET A 90 -5.92 0.20 -12.65
N LEU A 91 -5.31 0.45 -11.49
CA LEU A 91 -5.98 0.71 -10.24
C LEU A 91 -6.61 2.12 -10.26
N SER A 92 -5.86 3.13 -10.72
CA SER A 92 -6.37 4.49 -10.95
C SER A 92 -7.64 4.49 -11.81
N ASN A 93 -7.61 3.76 -12.95
CA ASN A 93 -8.78 3.60 -13.81
C ASN A 93 -9.95 2.89 -13.10
N LEU A 94 -9.67 1.84 -12.31
CA LEU A 94 -10.70 1.11 -11.56
C LEU A 94 -11.41 1.99 -10.52
N LEU A 95 -10.69 2.89 -9.85
CA LEU A 95 -11.27 3.83 -8.90
C LEU A 95 -12.05 4.93 -9.63
N TYR A 96 -11.49 5.47 -10.71
CA TYR A 96 -12.10 6.56 -11.46
C TYR A 96 -13.38 6.15 -12.20
N GLU A 97 -13.51 4.87 -12.59
CA GLU A 97 -14.77 4.29 -13.11
C GLU A 97 -15.97 4.55 -12.19
N ARG A 98 -15.73 4.72 -10.89
CA ARG A 98 -16.74 4.99 -9.87
C ARG A 98 -16.64 6.41 -9.30
N ARG A 99 -16.34 7.41 -10.13
CA ARG A 99 -16.16 8.81 -9.70
C ARG A 99 -17.30 9.41 -8.86
N PHE A 100 -18.57 9.07 -9.14
CA PHE A 100 -19.76 9.59 -8.45
C PHE A 100 -20.26 8.68 -7.31
N GLY A 101 -19.58 7.56 -7.06
CA GLY A 101 -19.87 6.62 -5.98
C GLY A 101 -18.61 5.84 -5.66
N PRO A 102 -17.57 6.51 -5.13
CA PRO A 102 -16.22 5.97 -5.06
C PRO A 102 -16.12 4.80 -4.10
N TYR A 103 -15.05 4.02 -4.26
CA TYR A 103 -14.61 3.10 -3.23
C TYR A 103 -13.92 3.90 -2.13
N PHE A 104 -14.24 3.61 -0.87
CA PHE A 104 -13.61 4.28 0.28
C PHE A 104 -12.29 3.61 0.63
N VAL A 105 -11.34 3.66 -0.32
CA VAL A 105 -9.99 3.10 -0.17
C VAL A 105 -8.96 4.04 -0.78
N GLU A 106 -7.78 4.08 -0.18
CA GLU A 106 -6.67 4.93 -0.63
C GLU A 106 -5.42 4.07 -0.88
N PRO A 107 -5.36 3.36 -2.01
CA PRO A 107 -4.39 2.28 -2.18
C PRO A 107 -2.95 2.77 -2.25
N VAL A 108 -2.06 1.95 -1.69
CA VAL A 108 -0.61 2.13 -1.74
C VAL A 108 -0.02 0.98 -2.52
N VAL A 109 0.72 1.28 -3.58
CA VAL A 109 1.41 0.30 -4.43
C VAL A 109 2.90 0.38 -4.12
N ALA A 110 3.52 -0.77 -3.84
CA ALA A 110 4.96 -0.89 -3.65
C ALA A 110 5.49 -2.11 -4.40
N GLY A 111 6.51 -1.91 -5.22
CA GLY A 111 7.10 -3.00 -5.98
C GLY A 111 8.44 -2.65 -6.59
N ILE A 112 9.04 -3.63 -7.26
CA ILE A 112 10.28 -3.47 -8.01
C ILE A 112 10.01 -3.90 -9.45
N ASP A 113 10.35 -3.06 -10.42
CA ASP A 113 10.20 -3.44 -11.83
C ASP A 113 11.15 -4.59 -12.16
N HIS A 114 10.62 -5.66 -12.74
CA HIS A 114 11.39 -6.83 -13.15
C HIS A 114 12.42 -6.50 -14.25
N THR A 115 12.13 -5.52 -15.10
CA THR A 115 13.03 -5.15 -16.22
C THR A 115 14.14 -4.21 -15.76
N THR A 116 13.78 -3.12 -15.10
CA THR A 116 14.74 -2.06 -14.74
C THR A 116 15.33 -2.25 -13.33
N SER A 117 14.79 -3.16 -12.52
CA SER A 117 15.14 -3.35 -11.11
C SER A 117 15.02 -2.07 -10.26
N LYS A 118 14.24 -1.10 -10.72
CA LYS A 118 13.99 0.14 -9.98
C LYS A 118 12.86 -0.07 -8.98
N PRO A 119 13.03 0.39 -7.73
CA PRO A 119 11.94 0.45 -6.77
C PRO A 119 10.89 1.45 -7.27
N TYR A 120 9.63 1.16 -6.96
CA TYR A 120 8.50 1.99 -7.33
C TYR A 120 7.49 1.99 -6.19
N VAL A 121 7.11 3.19 -5.77
CA VAL A 121 6.16 3.43 -4.69
C VAL A 121 5.20 4.52 -5.15
N ALA A 122 3.90 4.28 -4.97
CA ALA A 122 2.87 5.25 -5.29
C ALA A 122 1.68 5.08 -4.34
N CYS A 123 1.01 6.18 -4.01
CA CYS A 123 -0.31 6.16 -3.37
C CYS A 123 -1.37 6.74 -4.30
N MET A 124 -2.63 6.50 -3.96
CA MET A 124 -3.75 7.09 -4.66
C MET A 124 -4.81 7.60 -3.69
N ASP A 125 -5.54 8.60 -4.13
CA ASP A 125 -6.79 8.99 -3.48
C ASP A 125 -7.93 8.01 -3.83
N LEU A 126 -9.08 8.21 -3.20
CA LEU A 126 -10.29 7.41 -3.40
C LEU A 126 -10.94 7.51 -4.79
N ILE A 127 -10.52 8.48 -5.62
CA ILE A 127 -10.98 8.65 -7.01
C ILE A 127 -9.94 8.21 -8.04
N GLY A 128 -8.76 7.78 -7.62
CA GLY A 128 -7.71 7.29 -8.51
C GLY A 128 -6.71 8.33 -9.00
N CYS A 129 -6.59 9.49 -8.35
CA CYS A 129 -5.45 10.38 -8.54
C CYS A 129 -4.18 9.69 -8.06
N VAL A 130 -3.15 9.65 -8.90
CA VAL A 130 -1.89 8.96 -8.59
C VAL A 130 -0.87 9.95 -8.04
N CYS A 131 -0.28 9.63 -6.90
CA CYS A 131 0.85 10.33 -6.32
C CYS A 131 2.06 9.38 -6.33
N GLU A 132 2.98 9.60 -7.26
CA GLU A 132 4.25 8.86 -7.34
C GLU A 132 5.31 9.61 -6.56
N ALA A 133 6.04 8.90 -5.69
CA ALA A 133 7.07 9.48 -4.85
C ALA A 133 8.31 8.59 -4.83
N ASN A 134 9.49 9.20 -4.74
CA ASN A 134 10.78 8.48 -4.73
C ASN A 134 11.24 8.12 -3.31
N ASP A 135 10.58 8.68 -2.30
CA ASP A 135 10.91 8.59 -0.88
C ASP A 135 9.97 7.60 -0.19
N PHE A 136 8.77 8.06 0.17
CA PHE A 136 7.79 7.29 0.89
C PHE A 136 6.37 7.78 0.58
N VAL A 137 5.40 6.93 0.82
CA VAL A 137 3.99 7.26 0.73
C VAL A 137 3.27 6.72 1.94
N VAL A 138 2.26 7.45 2.40
CA VAL A 138 1.47 7.09 3.58
C VAL A 138 0.00 7.23 3.25
N SER A 139 -0.83 6.36 3.81
CA SER A 139 -2.28 6.47 3.71
C SER A 139 -2.97 5.78 4.88
N GLY A 140 -4.17 6.26 5.21
CA GLY A 140 -4.98 5.78 6.32
C GLY A 140 -5.39 6.89 7.29
N THR A 141 -5.67 6.52 8.53
CA THR A 141 -6.22 7.43 9.54
C THR A 141 -5.17 8.22 10.31
N CYS A 142 -3.91 7.79 10.31
CA CYS A 142 -2.82 8.44 11.03
C CYS A 142 -1.74 9.03 10.09
N THR A 143 -2.17 9.56 8.95
CA THR A 143 -1.27 10.12 7.93
C THR A 143 -0.36 11.20 8.48
N GLU A 144 -0.86 12.15 9.27
CA GLU A 144 -0.05 13.24 9.86
C GLU A 144 1.10 12.71 10.74
N GLN A 145 0.81 11.71 11.58
CA GLN A 145 1.81 11.08 12.44
C GLN A 145 2.83 10.29 11.63
N MET A 146 2.37 9.60 10.59
CA MET A 146 3.26 8.86 9.69
C MET A 146 4.18 9.80 8.92
N TYR A 147 3.67 10.91 8.39
CA TYR A 147 4.48 11.93 7.73
C TYR A 147 5.59 12.43 8.65
N GLY A 148 5.27 12.82 9.89
CA GLY A 148 6.28 13.28 10.85
C GLY A 148 7.40 12.26 11.12
N MET A 149 7.06 10.98 11.18
CA MET A 149 8.04 9.91 11.38
C MET A 149 8.84 9.59 10.11
N CYS A 150 8.20 9.58 8.95
CA CYS A 150 8.88 9.26 7.69
C CYS A 150 9.86 10.37 7.30
N GLU A 151 9.48 11.64 7.47
CA GLU A 151 10.37 12.80 7.20
C GLU A 151 11.62 12.81 8.09
N THR A 152 11.53 12.28 9.32
CA THR A 152 12.66 12.28 10.26
C THR A 152 13.58 11.07 10.10
N LEU A 153 13.06 9.94 9.63
CA LEU A 153 13.80 8.68 9.56
C LEU A 153 14.23 8.28 8.15
N TRP A 154 13.60 8.84 7.12
CA TRP A 154 13.92 8.49 5.73
C TRP A 154 15.20 9.18 5.27
N GLU A 155 16.05 8.42 4.60
CA GLU A 155 17.27 8.92 3.95
C GLU A 155 17.34 8.42 2.51
N GLU A 156 17.98 9.21 1.65
CA GLU A 156 18.25 8.78 0.28
C GLU A 156 19.16 7.53 0.25
N ASN A 157 18.85 6.58 -0.63
CA ASN A 157 19.66 5.38 -0.89
C ASN A 157 19.86 4.44 0.32
N MET A 158 18.87 4.32 1.21
CA MET A 158 18.91 3.35 2.30
C MET A 158 19.11 1.91 1.80
N HIS A 159 20.14 1.24 2.34
CA HIS A 159 20.45 -0.17 2.05
C HIS A 159 19.65 -1.16 2.92
N ASN A 160 19.38 -0.79 4.18
CA ASN A 160 18.66 -1.62 5.17
C ASN A 160 17.29 -1.02 5.50
N ILE A 161 16.41 -0.93 4.50
CA ILE A 161 15.04 -0.39 4.69
C ILE A 161 14.30 -1.14 5.81
N PHE A 162 14.52 -2.44 5.96
CA PHE A 162 13.84 -3.27 6.96
C PHE A 162 14.08 -2.81 8.39
N ALA A 163 15.32 -2.42 8.72
CA ALA A 163 15.66 -1.99 10.07
C ALA A 163 14.98 -0.65 10.40
N ASN A 164 15.01 0.30 9.45
CA ASN A 164 14.40 1.61 9.65
C ASN A 164 12.87 1.52 9.63
N LEU A 165 12.28 0.76 8.71
CA LEU A 165 10.83 0.52 8.68
C LEU A 165 10.35 -0.18 9.95
N CYS A 166 11.11 -1.15 10.46
CA CYS A 166 10.83 -1.79 11.75
C CYS A 166 10.93 -0.77 12.90
N PHE A 167 11.90 0.14 12.87
CA PHE A 167 12.01 1.22 13.85
C PHE A 167 10.81 2.18 13.77
N THR A 168 10.45 2.65 12.58
CA THR A 168 9.29 3.51 12.32
C THR A 168 7.99 2.86 12.82
N LEU A 169 7.80 1.56 12.53
CA LEU A 169 6.62 0.82 12.98
C LEU A 169 6.65 0.46 14.47
N GLN A 170 7.81 0.14 15.06
CA GLN A 170 7.92 -0.11 16.50
C GLN A 170 7.60 1.14 17.30
N THR A 171 8.04 2.32 16.82
CA THR A 171 7.67 3.60 17.42
C THR A 171 6.19 3.95 17.23
N LEU A 172 5.55 3.51 16.14
CA LEU A 172 4.15 3.83 15.84
C LEU A 172 3.13 2.82 16.39
N PHE A 173 3.44 1.52 16.46
CA PHE A 173 2.43 0.46 16.62
C PHE A 173 2.68 -0.54 17.76
N SER A 174 3.81 -0.54 18.47
CA SER A 174 4.04 -1.36 19.69
C SER A 174 3.70 -2.88 19.61
N PHE A 175 3.67 -3.51 18.43
CA PHE A 175 3.33 -4.94 18.23
C PHE A 175 4.22 -5.64 17.18
N PRO A 176 4.40 -6.98 17.23
CA PRO A 176 5.42 -7.67 16.45
C PRO A 176 5.00 -7.98 15.00
N ASN A 177 5.92 -7.69 14.09
CA ASN A 177 6.25 -8.31 12.80
C ASN A 177 5.13 -8.93 11.94
N ILE A 178 4.63 -8.19 10.94
CA ILE A 178 4.26 -8.76 9.63
C ILE A 178 4.77 -7.80 8.54
N TYR A 179 5.96 -8.12 8.00
CA TYR A 179 6.64 -7.32 7.00
C TYR A 179 6.78 -8.11 5.71
N SER A 180 6.58 -7.48 4.56
CA SER A 180 6.99 -8.03 3.27
C SER A 180 8.09 -7.15 2.68
N GLN A 181 9.34 -7.60 2.82
CA GLN A 181 10.49 -6.92 2.20
C GLN A 181 10.70 -7.47 0.78
N LEU A 182 10.81 -6.57 -0.19
CA LEU A 182 11.26 -6.91 -1.54
C LEU A 182 12.74 -6.58 -1.67
N GLN A 183 13.58 -7.62 -1.71
CA GLN A 183 15.00 -7.51 -2.09
C GLN A 183 15.20 -8.09 -3.50
N ARG A 184 16.33 -7.74 -4.13
CA ARG A 184 16.75 -8.30 -5.43
C ARG A 184 16.75 -9.83 -5.42
#